data_AF-A0A1D1UMS0-F1
#
_entry.id   AF-A0A1D1UMS0-F1
#
_cell.length_a   1.000
_cell.length_b   1.000
_cell.length_c   1.000
_cell.angle_alpha   90.00
_cell.angle_beta   90.00
_cell.angle_gamma   90.00
#
_symmetry.space_group_name_H-M   'P 1'
#
loop_
_entity.id
_entity.type
_entity.pdbx_description
1 polymer ?
#
loop_
_entity_poly.entity_id
_entity_poly.type
_entity_poly.pdbx_seq_one_letter_code
_entity_poly.pdbx_strand_id
1 'polypeptide(L)'
;MVRGNQTAGSRLGMAAATLSVMDHYGWKHATVLLEESSVTNAYSQYAKSLQRARRTKRATSISILSMPQITEAVLVEVLKAAQTQSRVMIISAPASTALRILKVASKLNMTDGNYAYINFQGTLQEPYGKLSLFSNPCPKDVAAFQSLVFMTSRQSQADARRSVSLNRRLKSMSQSLYNSTYDDDLEPLNSIVVRATYDAVDLFMSQLPEPNGNDVRCSGKAMSSKLTNRTFSLRTGMTFIDEEGVREMDCVVYRFSSAKESLETVAFYDSSSRALLWDHNVTTDWPNGLIPVDVPRCGFGGLSSACIPTARSWEANLKMVLPVVTTSAISLLLTMVWFRQSHCHDKFEKKTWLLDSHHLKFGRSEIRTSSTRTVLTLSLVIMLKREYNFKRP
;
A
#
# COMPACT_ATOMS: atom_id res chain seq x y z
N MET A 1 16.24 11.50 33.12
CA MET A 1 16.74 11.68 31.73
C MET A 1 16.23 13.04 31.25
N VAL A 2 17.11 13.98 30.91
CA VAL A 2 16.71 15.29 30.34
C VAL A 2 16.48 15.09 28.85
N ARG A 3 15.31 15.45 28.32
CA ARG A 3 15.03 15.39 26.89
C ARG A 3 15.65 16.63 26.22
N GLY A 4 16.31 16.43 25.08
CA GLY A 4 16.82 17.54 24.27
C GLY A 4 15.73 18.18 23.44
N ASN A 5 15.89 19.47 23.12
CA ASN A 5 14.94 20.21 22.29
C ASN A 5 15.34 20.14 20.80
N GLN A 6 14.37 20.06 19.89
CA GLN A 6 14.58 19.85 18.46
C GLN A 6 13.97 20.99 17.64
N THR A 7 14.80 21.73 16.91
CA THR A 7 14.41 22.90 16.11
C THR A 7 14.10 22.58 14.65
N ALA A 8 14.47 21.38 14.18
CA ALA A 8 14.12 20.89 12.84
C ALA A 8 12.71 20.31 12.78
N GLY A 9 12.01 20.26 13.91
CA GLY A 9 10.76 19.53 14.07
C GLY A 9 10.90 18.02 13.93
N SER A 10 9.78 17.32 14.09
CA SER A 10 9.80 15.86 14.15
C SER A 10 9.29 15.20 12.89
N ARG A 11 9.83 14.00 12.62
CA ARG A 11 9.28 13.05 11.65
C ARG A 11 7.83 12.66 11.97
N LEU A 12 7.45 12.77 13.25
CA LEU A 12 6.08 12.58 13.70
C LEU A 12 5.16 13.71 13.22
N GLY A 13 5.63 14.95 13.22
CA GLY A 13 4.91 16.10 12.65
C GLY A 13 4.68 15.94 11.14
N MET A 14 5.69 15.49 10.39
CA MET A 14 5.51 15.16 8.96
C MET A 14 4.46 14.06 8.77
N ALA A 15 4.51 13.00 9.59
CA ALA A 15 3.53 11.93 9.56
C ALA A 15 2.12 12.44 9.89
N ALA A 16 1.97 13.35 10.86
CA ALA A 16 0.69 13.97 11.21
C ALA A 16 0.14 14.83 10.06
N ALA A 17 0.99 15.59 9.36
CA ALA A 17 0.60 16.34 8.18
C ALA A 17 0.09 15.41 7.06
N THR A 18 0.80 14.32 6.77
CA THR A 18 0.38 13.33 5.77
C THR A 18 -0.91 12.63 6.15
N LEU A 19 -1.08 12.27 7.43
CA LEU A 19 -2.35 11.71 7.91
C LEU A 19 -3.51 12.71 7.81
N SER A 20 -3.25 14.01 7.97
CA SER A 20 -4.28 15.05 7.82
C SER A 20 -4.72 15.21 6.37
N VAL A 21 -3.81 15.02 5.40
CA VAL A 21 -4.16 14.93 3.98
C VAL A 21 -5.01 13.68 3.71
N MET A 22 -4.65 12.53 4.30
CA MET A 22 -5.45 11.31 4.16
C MET A 22 -6.86 11.51 4.73
N ASP A 23 -6.99 12.11 5.92
CA ASP A 23 -8.28 12.39 6.53
C ASP A 23 -9.13 13.33 5.68
N HIS A 24 -8.53 14.36 5.07
CA HIS A 24 -9.22 15.29 4.17
C HIS A 24 -9.87 14.57 2.98
N TYR A 25 -9.18 13.60 2.39
CA TYR A 25 -9.71 12.79 1.28
C TYR A 25 -10.51 11.55 1.72
N GLY A 26 -10.65 11.32 3.03
CA GLY A 26 -11.36 10.16 3.57
C GLY A 26 -10.61 8.83 3.41
N TRP A 27 -9.30 8.86 3.20
CA TRP A 27 -8.46 7.67 3.05
C TRP A 27 -8.07 7.07 4.40
N LYS A 28 -8.26 5.76 4.53
CA LYS A 28 -7.98 4.98 5.75
C LYS A 28 -6.95 3.89 5.53
N HIS A 29 -6.66 3.49 4.29
CA HIS A 29 -5.70 2.43 3.99
C HIS A 29 -4.58 2.97 3.11
N ALA A 30 -3.34 2.86 3.59
CA ALA A 30 -2.17 3.26 2.83
C ALA A 30 -1.02 2.24 2.95
N THR A 31 -0.23 2.14 1.89
CA THR A 31 1.01 1.35 1.86
C THR A 31 2.18 2.30 1.70
N VAL A 32 3.16 2.24 2.59
CA VAL A 32 4.39 3.02 2.50
C VAL A 32 5.39 2.27 1.62
N LEU A 33 5.85 2.91 0.55
CA LEU A 33 6.91 2.41 -0.31
C LEU A 33 8.22 3.03 0.17
N LEU A 34 9.04 2.25 0.87
CA LEU A 34 10.27 2.71 1.51
C LEU A 34 11.50 2.38 0.65
N GLU A 35 12.26 3.37 0.24
CA GLU A 35 13.60 3.15 -0.33
C GLU A 35 14.63 2.91 0.80
N GLU A 36 15.16 1.69 0.89
CA GLU A 36 16.18 1.35 1.90
C GLU A 36 17.59 1.75 1.47
N SER A 37 17.84 1.79 0.16
CA SER A 37 19.12 2.18 -0.45
C SER A 37 19.39 3.69 -0.39
N SER A 38 18.52 4.48 0.23
CA SER A 38 18.66 5.94 0.24
C SER A 38 19.90 6.36 1.04
N VAL A 39 20.58 7.40 0.56
CA VAL A 39 21.77 8.00 1.21
C VAL A 39 21.48 8.48 2.63
N THR A 40 20.22 8.78 2.94
CA THR A 40 19.78 9.30 4.23
C THR A 40 18.81 8.35 4.93
N ASN A 41 18.96 8.22 6.25
CA ASN A 41 18.00 7.49 7.08
C ASN A 41 16.66 8.25 7.30
N ALA A 42 16.56 9.46 6.75
CA ALA A 42 15.37 10.31 6.81
C ALA A 42 14.08 9.55 6.46
N TYR A 43 14.11 8.80 5.36
CA TYR A 43 12.93 8.09 4.84
C TYR A 43 12.55 6.90 5.71
N SER A 44 13.52 6.12 6.19
CA SER A 44 13.21 5.00 7.10
C SER A 44 12.64 5.49 8.44
N GLN A 45 13.13 6.63 8.95
CA GLN A 45 12.56 7.27 10.14
C GLN A 45 11.16 7.84 9.91
N TYR A 46 10.91 8.39 8.72
CA TYR A 46 9.59 8.87 8.33
C TYR A 46 8.56 7.73 8.23
N ALA A 47 8.91 6.64 7.55
CA ALA A 47 8.07 5.44 7.46
C ALA A 47 7.72 4.84 8.84
N LYS A 48 8.71 4.75 9.74
CA LYS A 48 8.49 4.33 11.14
C LYS A 48 7.58 5.31 11.90
N SER A 49 7.71 6.60 11.65
CA SER A 49 6.87 7.64 12.27
C SER A 49 5.42 7.56 11.83
N LEU A 50 5.16 7.25 10.55
CA LEU A 50 3.80 6.95 10.05
C LEU A 50 3.18 5.75 10.77
N GLN A 51 3.91 4.65 10.93
CA GLN A 51 3.44 3.50 11.72
C GLN A 51 3.18 3.84 13.19
N ARG A 52 3.97 4.74 13.78
CA ARG A 52 3.76 5.19 15.16
C ARG A 52 2.53 6.09 15.27
N ALA A 53 2.38 7.05 14.36
CA ALA A 53 1.22 7.94 14.30
C ALA A 53 -0.09 7.17 14.02
N ARG A 54 -0.02 6.03 13.32
CA ARG A 54 -1.14 5.09 13.20
C ARG A 54 -1.70 4.65 14.56
N ARG A 55 -0.84 4.43 15.56
CA ARG A 55 -1.28 3.92 16.88
C ARG A 55 -2.16 4.93 17.62
N THR A 56 -2.00 6.22 17.34
CA THR A 56 -2.84 7.26 17.94
C THR A 56 -4.16 7.43 17.18
N LYS A 57 -4.18 7.20 15.86
CA LYS A 57 -5.39 7.19 15.01
C LYS A 57 -5.86 5.77 14.70
N ARG A 58 -6.68 5.18 15.60
CA ARG A 58 -7.15 3.77 15.52
C ARG A 58 -7.85 3.36 14.21
N ALA A 59 -8.30 4.31 13.39
CA ALA A 59 -9.07 4.04 12.16
C ALA A 59 -8.24 3.94 10.88
N THR A 60 -6.93 4.23 10.91
CA THR A 60 -6.07 4.21 9.72
C THR A 60 -5.18 2.96 9.72
N SER A 61 -5.15 2.22 8.61
CA SER A 61 -4.24 1.12 8.36
C SER A 61 -3.05 1.59 7.52
N ILE A 62 -1.84 1.31 8.00
CA ILE A 62 -0.58 1.62 7.30
C ILE A 62 0.30 0.38 7.33
N SER A 63 0.68 -0.10 6.15
CA SER A 63 1.71 -1.12 5.93
C SER A 63 2.98 -0.48 5.35
N ILE A 64 4.11 -1.19 5.45
CA ILE A 64 5.37 -0.76 4.84
C ILE A 64 5.84 -1.89 3.92
N LEU A 65 6.18 -1.53 2.68
CA LEU A 65 6.91 -2.39 1.76
C LEU A 65 8.26 -1.73 1.44
N SER A 66 9.33 -2.47 1.71
CA SER A 66 10.69 -2.02 1.47
C SER A 66 11.14 -2.30 0.04
N MET A 67 11.89 -1.35 -0.52
CA MET A 67 12.55 -1.44 -1.81
C MET A 67 14.06 -1.40 -1.55
N PRO A 68 14.75 -2.57 -1.52
CA PRO A 68 16.19 -2.62 -1.25
C PRO A 68 17.02 -2.06 -2.41
N GLN A 69 16.47 -2.09 -3.63
CA GLN A 69 17.09 -1.57 -4.84
C GLN A 69 16.01 -0.92 -5.69
N ILE A 70 16.34 0.20 -6.35
CA ILE A 70 15.41 0.89 -7.25
C ILE A 70 15.65 0.40 -8.67
N THR A 71 15.13 -0.79 -8.99
CA THR A 71 15.08 -1.37 -10.35
C THR A 71 13.63 -1.55 -10.80
N GLU A 72 13.37 -1.56 -12.10
CA GLU A 72 12.00 -1.69 -12.61
C GLU A 72 11.31 -2.99 -12.13
N ALA A 73 12.04 -4.10 -12.06
CA ALA A 73 11.52 -5.38 -11.56
C ALA A 73 11.03 -5.28 -10.11
N VAL A 74 11.83 -4.69 -9.22
CA VAL A 74 11.45 -4.49 -7.80
C VAL A 74 10.27 -3.54 -7.69
N LEU A 75 10.26 -2.44 -8.45
CA LEU A 75 9.14 -1.49 -8.45
C LEU A 75 7.83 -2.16 -8.88
N VAL A 76 7.86 -2.99 -9.92
CA VAL A 76 6.68 -3.75 -10.37
C VAL A 76 6.17 -4.71 -9.31
N GLU A 77 7.08 -5.47 -8.69
CA GLU A 77 6.73 -6.42 -7.61
C GLU A 77 6.07 -5.71 -6.44
N VAL A 78 6.71 -4.64 -5.94
CA VAL A 78 6.23 -3.89 -4.78
C VAL A 78 4.91 -3.19 -5.07
N LEU A 79 4.73 -2.60 -6.26
CA LEU A 79 3.46 -1.97 -6.65
C LEU A 79 2.32 -2.99 -6.75
N LYS A 80 2.57 -4.17 -7.31
CA LYS A 80 1.58 -5.28 -7.34
C LYS A 80 1.24 -5.76 -5.93
N ALA A 81 2.22 -5.89 -5.05
CA ALA A 81 1.97 -6.25 -3.66
C ALA A 81 1.14 -5.17 -2.95
N ALA A 82 1.50 -3.89 -3.12
CA ALA A 82 0.78 -2.76 -2.53
C ALA A 82 -0.68 -2.66 -3.02
N GLN A 83 -0.93 -2.97 -4.30
CA GLN A 83 -2.26 -3.00 -4.90
C GLN A 83 -3.23 -3.93 -4.15
N THR A 84 -2.73 -4.99 -3.51
CA THR A 84 -3.56 -5.93 -2.73
C THR A 84 -3.92 -5.41 -1.33
N GLN A 85 -3.35 -4.26 -0.91
CA GLN A 85 -3.46 -3.72 0.45
C GLN A 85 -4.11 -2.34 0.48
N SER A 86 -3.82 -1.47 -0.50
CA SER A 86 -4.33 -0.11 -0.53
C SER A 86 -4.46 0.45 -1.95
N ARG A 87 -5.16 1.59 -2.07
CA ARG A 87 -5.15 2.46 -3.25
C ARG A 87 -4.29 3.72 -3.05
N VAL A 88 -4.00 4.06 -1.79
CA VAL A 88 -3.09 5.13 -1.43
C VAL A 88 -1.69 4.58 -1.17
N MET A 89 -0.69 5.18 -1.81
CA MET A 89 0.71 4.82 -1.71
C MET A 89 1.50 6.00 -1.15
N ILE A 90 2.15 5.83 0.00
CA ILE A 90 3.03 6.86 0.56
C ILE A 90 4.46 6.54 0.14
N ILE A 91 5.01 7.33 -0.78
CA ILE A 91 6.37 7.18 -1.27
C ILE A 91 7.33 7.83 -0.26
N SER A 92 8.00 6.98 0.52
CA SER A 92 9.04 7.37 1.45
C SER A 92 10.41 7.18 0.79
N ALA A 93 10.71 8.06 -0.15
CA ALA A 93 11.93 8.08 -0.97
C ALA A 93 12.16 9.49 -1.55
N PRO A 94 13.34 9.79 -2.13
CA PRO A 94 13.56 11.01 -2.90
C PRO A 94 12.55 11.21 -4.03
N ALA A 95 12.35 12.47 -4.43
CA ALA A 95 11.45 12.85 -5.51
C ALA A 95 11.81 12.20 -6.86
N SER A 96 13.10 11.96 -7.10
CA SER A 96 13.58 11.23 -8.29
C SER A 96 13.11 9.77 -8.30
N THR A 97 13.17 9.08 -7.16
CA THR A 97 12.60 7.73 -6.99
C THR A 97 11.07 7.76 -7.10
N ALA A 98 10.41 8.77 -6.53
CA ALA A 98 8.97 8.94 -6.66
C ALA A 98 8.54 9.07 -8.13
N LEU A 99 9.26 9.87 -8.93
CA LEU A 99 9.02 9.99 -10.38
C LEU A 99 9.17 8.64 -11.11
N ARG A 100 10.18 7.84 -10.75
CA ARG A 100 10.38 6.49 -11.33
C ARG A 100 9.23 5.55 -10.96
N ILE A 101 8.77 5.58 -9.70
CA ILE A 101 7.61 4.80 -9.24
C ILE A 101 6.36 5.18 -10.02
N LEU A 102 6.07 6.48 -10.17
CA LEU A 102 4.92 6.97 -10.93
C LEU A 102 4.94 6.51 -12.39
N LYS A 103 6.10 6.54 -13.05
CA LYS A 103 6.25 6.03 -14.42
C LYS A 103 5.99 4.54 -14.52
N VAL A 104 6.48 3.73 -13.58
CA VAL A 104 6.21 2.28 -13.55
C VAL A 104 4.74 2.01 -13.23
N ALA A 105 4.15 2.74 -12.29
CA ALA A 105 2.73 2.67 -11.97
C ALA A 105 1.84 2.96 -13.19
N SER A 106 2.23 3.93 -14.02
CA SER A 106 1.52 4.22 -15.26
C SER A 106 1.54 3.04 -16.24
N LYS A 107 2.65 2.30 -16.33
CA LYS A 107 2.73 1.06 -17.14
C LYS A 107 1.85 -0.07 -16.59
N LEU A 108 1.52 -0.03 -15.30
CA LEU A 108 0.69 -1.02 -14.61
C LEU A 108 -0.79 -0.60 -14.50
N ASN A 109 -1.21 0.50 -15.16
CA ASN A 109 -2.54 1.10 -15.02
C ASN A 109 -2.89 1.44 -13.57
N MET A 110 -1.89 1.85 -12.78
CA MET A 110 -2.08 2.30 -11.40
C MET A 110 -2.09 3.83 -11.28
N THR A 111 -2.43 4.53 -12.36
CA THR A 111 -2.55 6.01 -12.43
C THR A 111 -3.85 6.42 -13.10
N ASP A 112 -4.81 5.50 -13.18
CA ASP A 112 -6.09 5.58 -13.88
C ASP A 112 -7.18 6.33 -13.07
N GLY A 113 -6.81 7.05 -12.02
CA GLY A 113 -7.73 7.72 -11.10
C GLY A 113 -8.22 6.83 -9.95
N ASN A 114 -7.83 5.55 -9.90
CA ASN A 114 -8.12 4.69 -8.76
C ASN A 114 -7.04 4.72 -7.68
N TYR A 115 -5.91 5.40 -7.90
CA TYR A 115 -4.77 5.40 -6.98
C TYR A 115 -4.30 6.83 -6.67
N ALA A 116 -3.76 7.01 -5.47
CA ALA A 116 -3.11 8.25 -5.05
C ALA A 116 -1.71 7.96 -4.55
N TYR A 117 -0.77 8.85 -4.86
CA TYR A 117 0.62 8.77 -4.41
C TYR A 117 0.93 10.00 -3.55
N ILE A 118 1.49 9.81 -2.36
CA ILE A 118 1.91 10.91 -1.49
C ILE A 118 3.43 10.87 -1.36
N ASN A 119 4.13 11.95 -1.71
CA ASN A 119 5.56 12.08 -1.48
C ASN A 119 5.85 13.31 -0.61
N PHE A 120 6.54 13.11 0.53
CA PHE A 120 6.90 14.18 1.44
C PHE A 120 8.41 14.41 1.39
N GLN A 121 8.82 15.66 1.14
CA GLN A 121 10.23 16.07 1.17
C GLN A 121 10.48 17.10 2.28
N GLY A 122 11.50 16.87 3.11
CA GLY A 122 11.90 17.84 4.14
C GLY A 122 12.58 19.09 3.56
N THR A 123 13.15 18.99 2.37
CA THR A 123 13.79 20.07 1.62
C THR A 123 13.66 19.77 0.14
N LEU A 124 13.70 20.81 -0.70
CA LEU A 124 13.67 20.68 -2.16
C LEU A 124 15.08 20.62 -2.78
N GLN A 125 16.12 20.48 -1.96
CA GLN A 125 17.51 20.40 -2.40
C GLN A 125 17.91 18.95 -2.73
N GLU A 126 18.95 18.77 -3.53
CA GLU A 126 19.56 17.46 -3.73
C GLU A 126 20.11 16.90 -2.39
N PRO A 127 20.02 15.58 -2.13
CA PRO A 127 19.49 14.53 -3.00
C PRO A 127 17.98 14.25 -2.81
N TYR A 128 17.23 15.15 -2.16
CA TYR A 128 15.80 14.96 -1.86
C TYR A 128 14.92 15.24 -3.08
N GLY A 129 15.28 16.24 -3.87
CA GLY A 129 14.74 16.55 -5.19
C GLY A 129 13.74 17.71 -5.21
N LYS A 130 13.50 18.23 -6.42
CA LYS A 130 12.85 19.52 -6.69
C LYS A 130 11.42 19.36 -7.22
N LEU A 131 10.61 20.41 -7.10
CA LEU A 131 9.26 20.46 -7.70
C LEU A 131 9.30 20.42 -9.24
N SER A 132 10.35 20.98 -9.84
CA SER A 132 10.54 21.01 -11.30
C SER A 132 10.65 19.63 -11.94
N LEU A 133 10.98 18.58 -11.17
CA LEU A 133 10.93 17.19 -11.64
C LEU A 133 9.53 16.74 -12.08
N PHE A 134 8.49 17.43 -11.60
CA PHE A 134 7.09 17.15 -11.90
C PHE A 134 6.45 18.24 -12.77
N SER A 135 7.25 18.87 -13.63
CA SER A 135 6.79 19.87 -14.60
C SER A 135 6.91 19.35 -16.04
N ASN A 136 6.04 19.82 -16.92
CA ASN A 136 5.99 19.49 -18.35
C ASN A 136 6.07 17.97 -18.62
N PRO A 137 5.16 17.14 -18.05
CA PRO A 137 5.17 15.71 -18.29
C PRO A 137 4.94 15.38 -19.77
N CYS A 138 5.48 14.25 -20.22
CA CYS A 138 5.03 13.66 -21.48
C CYS A 138 3.52 13.35 -21.40
N PRO A 139 2.74 13.42 -22.51
CA PRO A 139 1.29 13.19 -22.49
C PRO A 139 0.86 11.88 -21.81
N LYS A 140 1.66 10.81 -21.96
CA LYS A 140 1.43 9.51 -21.33
C LYS A 140 1.59 9.49 -19.80
N ASP A 141 2.35 10.43 -19.24
CA ASP A 141 2.69 10.49 -17.82
C ASP A 141 1.83 11.52 -17.06
N VAL A 142 0.97 12.28 -17.74
CA VAL A 142 0.10 13.31 -17.15
C VAL A 142 -0.75 12.72 -16.03
N ALA A 143 -1.41 11.58 -16.28
CA ALA A 143 -2.24 10.91 -15.28
C ALA A 143 -1.43 10.46 -14.04
N ALA A 144 -0.15 10.12 -14.23
CA ALA A 144 0.74 9.77 -13.12
C ALA A 144 1.04 10.99 -12.25
N PHE A 145 1.25 12.16 -12.85
CA PHE A 145 1.52 13.41 -12.12
C PHE A 145 0.25 13.92 -11.44
N GLN A 146 -0.90 13.82 -12.12
CA GLN A 146 -2.22 14.06 -11.56
C GLN A 146 -2.56 13.16 -10.39
N SER A 147 -1.92 11.99 -10.25
CA SER A 147 -2.09 11.08 -9.11
C SER A 147 -1.20 11.43 -7.90
N LEU A 148 -0.21 12.33 -8.04
CA LEU A 148 0.75 12.72 -7.00
C LEU A 148 0.30 13.90 -6.10
N VAL A 149 0.10 13.63 -4.80
CA VAL A 149 0.19 14.64 -3.74
C VAL A 149 1.66 14.83 -3.39
N PHE A 150 2.21 16.02 -3.62
CA PHE A 150 3.58 16.34 -3.18
C PHE A 150 3.52 17.26 -1.96
N MET A 151 4.32 16.99 -0.94
CA MET A 151 4.34 17.77 0.30
C MET A 151 5.77 18.20 0.62
N THR A 152 5.95 19.43 1.11
CA THR A 152 7.22 19.84 1.70
C THR A 152 7.04 20.81 2.86
N SER A 153 8.10 21.01 3.64
CA SER A 153 8.09 22.00 4.72
C SER A 153 7.94 23.40 4.15
N ARG A 154 7.20 24.25 4.86
CA ARG A 154 6.91 25.62 4.42
C ARG A 154 7.53 26.64 5.37
N GLN A 155 7.79 27.84 4.85
CA GLN A 155 7.90 29.07 5.62
C GLN A 155 6.66 29.95 5.38
N SER A 156 6.16 30.63 6.41
CA SER A 156 5.05 31.57 6.25
C SER A 156 5.45 32.70 5.28
N GLN A 157 4.49 33.30 4.57
CA GLN A 157 4.81 34.41 3.64
C GLN A 157 5.41 35.63 4.39
N ALA A 158 5.00 35.85 5.64
CA ALA A 158 5.57 36.91 6.47
C ALA A 158 7.04 36.65 6.80
N ASP A 159 7.37 35.42 7.17
CA ASP A 159 8.74 35.04 7.52
C ASP A 159 9.65 35.00 6.28
N ALA A 160 9.14 34.52 5.14
CA ALA A 160 9.88 34.56 3.87
C ALA A 160 10.27 35.98 3.47
N ARG A 161 9.36 36.95 3.64
CA ARG A 161 9.65 38.38 3.41
C ARG A 161 10.68 38.94 4.39
N ARG A 162 10.63 38.54 5.67
CA ARG A 162 11.61 38.97 6.69
C ARG A 162 13.01 38.42 6.42
N SER A 163 13.11 37.20 5.89
CA SER A 163 14.38 36.50 5.73
C SER A 163 15.09 36.71 4.38
N VAL A 164 14.60 37.59 3.50
CA VAL A 164 15.20 37.85 2.17
C VAL A 164 16.68 38.23 2.26
N SER A 165 17.04 39.15 3.16
CA SER A 165 18.44 39.59 3.33
C SER A 165 19.34 38.48 3.85
N LEU A 166 18.84 37.66 4.77
CA LEU A 166 19.55 36.50 5.32
C LEU A 166 19.76 35.43 4.25
N ASN A 167 18.73 35.11 3.46
CA ASN A 167 18.84 34.20 2.33
C ASN A 167 19.89 34.67 1.31
N ARG A 168 19.90 35.95 0.93
CA ARG A 168 20.92 36.51 0.02
C ARG A 168 22.33 36.36 0.59
N ARG A 169 22.51 36.64 1.89
CA ARG A 169 23.79 36.46 2.58
C ARG A 169 24.21 35.00 2.59
N LEU A 170 23.29 34.08 2.86
CA LEU A 170 23.55 32.64 2.84
C LEU A 170 23.98 32.13 1.47
N LYS A 171 23.28 32.57 0.40
CA LYS A 171 23.68 32.26 -0.99
C LYS A 171 25.11 32.74 -1.28
N SER A 172 25.42 34.00 -0.93
CA SER A 172 26.75 34.58 -1.12
C SER A 172 27.84 33.84 -0.33
N MET A 173 27.60 33.53 0.95
CA MET A 173 28.54 32.80 1.79
C MET A 173 28.77 31.37 1.31
N SER A 174 27.71 30.68 0.88
CA SER A 174 27.80 29.33 0.31
C SER A 174 28.71 29.31 -0.91
N GLN A 175 28.57 30.30 -1.80
CA GLN A 175 29.41 30.43 -2.97
C GLN A 175 30.87 30.76 -2.61
N SER A 176 31.09 31.73 -1.71
CA SER A 176 32.45 32.19 -1.39
C SER A 176 33.26 31.18 -0.57
N LEU A 177 32.62 30.46 0.35
CA LEU A 177 33.30 29.56 1.29
C LEU A 177 33.37 28.12 0.80
N TYR A 178 32.38 27.67 0.03
CA TYR A 178 32.23 26.26 -0.34
C TYR A 178 32.07 26.03 -1.85
N ASN A 179 32.11 27.08 -2.67
CA ASN A 179 31.86 27.03 -4.11
C ASN A 179 30.55 26.30 -4.46
N SER A 180 29.52 26.51 -3.62
CA SER A 180 28.21 25.88 -3.77
C SER A 180 27.14 26.93 -4.03
N THR A 181 26.48 26.80 -5.19
CA THR A 181 25.36 27.63 -5.61
C THR A 181 24.01 27.01 -5.21
N TYR A 182 23.01 27.88 -5.07
CA TYR A 182 21.60 27.48 -5.01
C TYR A 182 20.96 27.77 -6.35
N ASP A 183 19.96 26.98 -6.75
CA ASP A 183 19.12 27.34 -7.89
C ASP A 183 18.34 28.62 -7.61
N ASP A 184 17.96 29.32 -8.66
CA ASP A 184 17.30 30.63 -8.56
C ASP A 184 15.97 30.57 -7.80
N ASP A 185 15.24 29.46 -7.94
CA ASP A 185 13.95 29.19 -7.29
C ASP A 185 14.05 28.61 -5.87
N LEU A 186 15.28 28.30 -5.42
CA LEU A 186 15.52 27.74 -4.09
C LEU A 186 16.14 28.78 -3.15
N GLU A 187 15.46 28.99 -2.03
CA GLU A 187 15.98 29.79 -0.93
C GLU A 187 16.60 28.90 0.16
N PRO A 188 17.79 29.24 0.70
CA PRO A 188 18.46 28.44 1.72
C PRO A 188 17.57 28.09 2.91
N LEU A 189 16.76 29.04 3.38
CA LEU A 189 15.86 28.86 4.54
C LEU A 189 14.59 28.05 4.24
N ASN A 190 14.32 27.69 2.98
CA ASN A 190 13.30 26.68 2.65
C ASN A 190 13.77 25.28 3.08
N SER A 191 15.07 25.08 3.26
CA SER A 191 15.60 23.85 3.84
C SER A 191 15.36 23.83 5.34
N ILE A 192 14.60 22.82 5.78
CA ILE A 192 14.34 22.51 7.18
C ILE A 192 15.63 22.47 8.02
N VAL A 193 16.73 21.93 7.48
CA VAL A 193 18.00 21.74 8.21
C VAL A 193 18.73 23.07 8.37
N VAL A 194 18.80 23.87 7.30
CA VAL A 194 19.45 25.19 7.34
C VAL A 194 18.70 26.10 8.32
N ARG A 195 17.37 26.14 8.21
CA ARG A 195 16.53 26.92 9.11
C ARG A 195 16.68 26.47 10.56
N ALA A 196 16.58 25.17 10.83
CA ALA A 196 16.73 24.61 12.17
C ALA A 196 18.09 24.92 12.81
N THR A 197 19.16 24.99 12.02
CA THR A 197 20.51 25.29 12.50
C THR A 197 20.61 26.74 12.95
N TYR A 198 20.05 27.68 12.17
CA TYR A 198 19.91 29.08 12.59
C TYR A 198 19.04 29.23 13.84
N ASP A 199 17.91 28.53 13.87
CA ASP A 199 16.97 28.57 14.99
C ASP A 199 17.61 28.06 16.27
N ALA A 200 18.40 26.99 16.20
CA ALA A 200 19.11 26.45 17.36
C ALA A 200 20.09 27.46 17.97
N VAL A 201 20.82 28.20 17.13
CA VAL A 201 21.74 29.24 17.60
C VAL A 201 20.99 30.43 18.17
N ASP A 202 19.94 30.92 17.50
CA ASP A 202 19.12 32.04 17.99
C ASP A 202 18.48 31.71 19.33
N LEU A 203 17.90 30.51 19.45
CA LEU A 203 17.30 30.03 20.69
C LEU A 203 18.35 29.93 21.79
N PHE A 204 19.51 29.33 21.52
CA PHE A 204 20.57 29.24 22.51
C PHE A 204 21.01 30.62 23.01
N MET A 205 21.28 31.55 22.10
CA MET A 205 21.71 32.92 22.43
C MET A 205 20.64 33.66 23.24
N SER A 206 19.35 33.47 22.93
CA SER A 206 18.23 34.10 23.66
C SER A 206 18.11 33.63 25.12
N GLN A 207 18.72 32.49 25.48
CA GLN A 207 18.65 31.93 26.83
C GLN A 207 19.92 32.18 27.66
N LEU A 208 20.93 32.84 27.09
CA LEU A 208 22.15 33.17 27.83
C LEU A 208 21.85 34.24 28.90
N PRO A 209 22.33 34.07 30.14
CA PRO A 209 22.17 35.08 31.18
C PRO A 209 22.93 36.35 30.80
N GLU A 210 22.46 37.51 31.28
CA GLU A 210 23.21 38.75 31.11
C GLU A 210 24.58 38.65 31.80
N PRO A 211 25.64 39.25 31.21
CA PRO A 211 27.01 39.11 31.69
C PRO A 211 27.28 39.64 33.12
N ASN A 212 26.31 40.36 33.72
CA ASN A 212 26.47 41.01 35.02
C ASN A 212 25.97 40.16 36.20
N GLY A 213 25.50 38.94 35.97
CA GLY A 213 25.05 38.02 37.02
C GLY A 213 26.22 37.22 37.61
N ASN A 214 26.60 37.50 38.85
CA ASN A 214 27.68 36.82 39.59
C ASN A 214 27.44 35.31 39.88
N ASP A 215 26.39 34.70 39.33
CA ASP A 215 26.08 33.28 39.51
C ASP A 215 25.83 32.62 38.14
N VAL A 216 26.90 32.36 37.40
CA VAL A 216 26.83 31.66 36.10
C VAL A 216 26.83 30.14 36.35
N ARG A 217 25.81 29.65 37.06
CA ARG A 217 25.50 28.22 37.09
C ARG A 217 24.79 27.82 35.79
N CYS A 218 25.59 27.42 34.79
CA CYS A 218 25.10 26.89 33.53
C CYS A 218 24.43 25.51 33.74
N SER A 219 23.10 25.50 33.90
CA SER A 219 22.32 24.26 33.94
C SER A 219 21.61 24.04 32.60
N GLY A 220 22.08 23.05 31.85
CA GLY A 220 21.44 22.64 30.59
C GLY A 220 19.97 22.21 30.78
N LYS A 221 19.63 21.62 31.94
CA LYS A 221 18.25 21.27 32.29
C LYS A 221 17.38 22.52 32.46
N ALA A 222 17.87 23.52 33.19
CA ALA A 222 17.15 24.77 33.41
C ALA A 222 16.97 25.56 32.10
N MET A 223 17.98 25.55 31.24
CA MET A 223 17.89 26.15 29.91
C MET A 223 16.88 25.42 29.03
N SER A 224 16.95 24.08 28.96
CA SER A 224 16.02 23.27 28.18
C SER A 224 14.56 23.48 28.61
N SER A 225 14.28 23.57 29.92
CA SER A 225 12.91 23.85 30.42
C SER A 225 12.37 25.23 30.07
N LYS A 226 13.23 26.21 29.77
CA LYS A 226 12.80 27.55 29.33
C LYS A 226 12.40 27.59 27.86
N LEU A 227 12.76 26.54 27.11
CA LEU A 227 12.59 26.44 25.67
C LEU A 227 11.36 25.61 25.25
N THR A 228 10.70 24.91 26.18
CA THR A 228 9.52 24.08 25.92
C THR A 228 8.21 24.85 26.11
N ASN A 229 7.17 24.48 25.37
CA ASN A 229 5.81 25.04 25.41
C ASN A 229 5.73 26.56 25.20
N ARG A 230 6.48 27.08 24.23
CA ARG A 230 6.62 28.53 23.98
C ARG A 230 6.83 28.87 22.52
N THR A 231 6.40 30.07 22.15
CA THR A 231 6.65 30.66 20.83
C THR A 231 7.81 31.64 20.91
N PHE A 232 8.74 31.54 19.97
CA PHE A 232 9.91 32.39 19.85
C PHE A 232 9.87 33.20 18.55
N SER A 233 10.25 34.46 18.63
CA SER A 233 10.47 35.33 17.47
C SER A 233 11.95 35.27 17.07
N LEU A 234 12.27 34.41 16.10
CA LEU A 234 13.63 34.18 15.63
C LEU A 234 13.91 34.94 14.32
N ARG A 235 15.17 35.01 13.88
CA ARG A 235 15.52 35.67 12.61
C ARG A 235 14.92 34.99 11.39
N THR A 236 14.62 33.69 11.50
CA THR A 236 13.99 32.88 10.46
C THR A 236 12.45 32.90 10.52
N GLY A 237 11.87 33.51 11.55
CA GLY A 237 10.43 33.58 11.74
C GLY A 237 9.94 33.17 13.13
N MET A 238 8.62 33.13 13.26
CA MET A 238 7.96 32.65 14.48
C MET A 238 8.07 31.12 14.55
N THR A 239 8.46 30.60 15.72
CA THR A 239 8.60 29.16 15.93
C THR A 239 8.01 28.77 17.28
N PHE A 240 7.07 27.82 17.26
CA PHE A 240 6.55 27.20 18.48
C PHE A 240 7.30 25.90 18.78
N ILE A 241 7.72 25.75 20.02
CA ILE A 241 8.29 24.51 20.56
C ILE A 241 7.28 23.96 21.56
N ASP A 242 6.86 22.71 21.37
CA ASP A 242 5.86 22.04 22.19
C ASP A 242 6.39 21.65 23.58
N GLU A 243 5.53 21.02 24.37
CA GLU A 243 5.83 20.54 25.72
C GLU A 243 6.91 19.44 25.72
N GLU A 244 7.02 18.69 24.64
CA GLU A 244 8.04 17.67 24.42
C GLU A 244 9.39 18.26 23.97
N GLY A 245 9.48 19.57 23.75
CA GLY A 245 10.68 20.24 23.27
C GLY A 245 10.88 20.10 21.77
N VAL A 246 9.85 19.77 21.01
CA VAL A 246 9.89 19.56 19.57
C VAL A 246 9.22 20.75 18.88
N ARG A 247 9.87 21.25 17.83
CA ARG A 247 9.25 22.23 16.95
C ARG A 247 8.12 21.60 16.14
N GLU A 248 6.97 22.26 16.16
CA GLU A 248 5.87 21.96 15.25
C GLU A 248 6.15 22.61 13.87
N MET A 249 5.87 21.89 12.78
CA MET A 249 6.25 22.30 11.43
C MET A 249 5.09 22.45 10.47
N ASP A 250 5.00 23.64 9.88
CA ASP A 250 4.05 23.89 8.81
C ASP A 250 4.51 23.25 7.50
N CYS A 251 3.53 22.74 6.75
CA CYS A 251 3.78 22.10 5.47
C CYS A 251 2.92 22.74 4.38
N VAL A 252 3.39 22.64 3.14
CA VAL A 252 2.64 22.99 1.94
C VAL A 252 2.33 21.70 1.17
N VAL A 253 1.12 21.65 0.62
CA VAL A 253 0.64 20.55 -0.21
C VAL A 253 0.50 21.04 -1.64
N TYR A 254 1.06 20.27 -2.56
CA TYR A 254 1.02 20.52 -3.98
C TYR A 254 0.25 19.43 -4.71
N ARG A 255 -0.43 19.84 -5.79
CA ARG A 255 -1.09 18.99 -6.77
C ARG A 255 -0.66 19.42 -8.17
N PHE A 256 -0.67 18.49 -9.11
CA PHE A 256 -0.43 18.83 -10.51
C PHE A 256 -1.63 19.57 -11.10
N SER A 257 -1.34 20.62 -11.87
CA SER A 257 -2.30 21.42 -12.63
C SER A 257 -2.06 21.20 -14.11
N SER A 258 -3.05 20.68 -14.82
CA SER A 258 -2.97 20.44 -16.26
C SER A 258 -2.90 21.74 -17.05
N ALA A 259 -3.45 22.84 -16.52
CA ALA A 259 -3.39 24.15 -17.17
C ALA A 259 -1.99 24.77 -17.15
N LYS A 260 -1.22 24.53 -16.08
CA LYS A 260 0.15 25.07 -15.92
C LYS A 260 1.25 24.05 -16.15
N GLU A 261 0.88 22.81 -16.47
CA GLU A 261 1.75 21.65 -16.62
C GLU A 261 2.77 21.49 -15.48
N SER A 262 2.40 21.86 -14.26
CA SER A 262 3.32 21.91 -13.11
C SER A 262 2.58 21.74 -11.78
N LEU A 263 3.35 21.54 -10.71
CA LEU A 263 2.82 21.44 -9.35
C LEU A 263 2.42 22.81 -8.81
N GLU A 264 1.18 22.91 -8.32
CA GLU A 264 0.61 24.11 -7.71
C GLU A 264 0.25 23.87 -6.26
N THR A 265 0.35 24.93 -5.46
CA THR A 265 -0.07 24.88 -4.06
C THR A 265 -1.59 24.80 -3.96
N VAL A 266 -2.08 23.80 -3.20
CA VAL A 266 -3.52 23.59 -2.99
C VAL A 266 -3.94 23.66 -1.53
N ALA A 267 -3.01 23.47 -0.60
CA ALA A 267 -3.32 23.51 0.82
C ALA A 267 -2.07 23.77 1.66
N PHE A 268 -2.31 24.16 2.90
CA PHE A 268 -1.29 24.31 3.93
C PHE A 268 -1.67 23.51 5.16
N TYR A 269 -0.73 22.77 5.71
CA TYR A 269 -0.89 22.20 7.03
C TYR A 269 -0.31 23.18 8.05
N ASP A 270 -1.18 23.71 8.91
CA ASP A 270 -0.79 24.54 10.04
C ASP A 270 -0.59 23.64 11.25
N SER A 271 0.64 23.62 11.73
CA SER A 271 1.05 22.74 12.81
C SER A 271 0.53 23.18 14.18
N SER A 272 0.22 24.47 14.34
CA SER A 272 -0.33 25.03 15.58
C SER A 272 -1.79 24.63 15.79
N SER A 273 -2.61 24.74 14.75
CA SER A 273 -4.01 24.29 14.76
C SER A 273 -4.15 22.79 14.45
N ARG A 274 -3.07 22.12 14.03
CA ARG A 274 -3.03 20.73 13.55
C ARG A 274 -4.09 20.46 12.49
N ALA A 275 -4.30 21.43 11.62
CA ALA A 275 -5.36 21.43 10.62
C ALA A 275 -4.81 21.66 9.21
N LEU A 276 -5.46 21.02 8.24
CA LEU A 276 -5.22 21.26 6.83
C LEU A 276 -6.12 22.38 6.34
N LEU A 277 -5.52 23.51 5.96
CA LEU A 277 -6.17 24.66 5.37
C LEU A 277 -6.17 24.49 3.84
N TRP A 278 -7.30 24.05 3.30
CA TRP A 278 -7.47 23.81 1.87
C TRP A 278 -7.82 25.10 1.11
N ASP A 279 -7.16 25.35 -0.02
CA ASP A 279 -7.55 26.44 -0.92
C ASP A 279 -8.69 25.98 -1.83
N HIS A 280 -9.90 26.44 -1.52
CA HIS A 280 -11.10 26.09 -2.29
C HIS A 280 -11.13 26.69 -3.70
N ASN A 281 -10.23 27.63 -4.02
CA ASN A 281 -10.18 28.27 -5.33
C ASN A 281 -9.35 27.46 -6.35
N VAL A 282 -8.59 26.46 -5.90
CA VAL A 282 -7.75 25.63 -6.78
C VAL A 282 -8.47 24.31 -7.06
N THR A 283 -8.84 24.09 -8.31
CA THR A 283 -9.39 22.80 -8.76
C THR A 283 -8.31 21.74 -8.77
N THR A 284 -8.57 20.60 -8.14
CA THR A 284 -7.64 19.46 -8.20
C THR A 284 -7.89 18.62 -9.44
N ASP A 285 -6.92 18.59 -10.34
CA ASP A 285 -6.97 17.80 -11.57
C ASP A 285 -6.62 16.33 -11.29
N TRP A 286 -7.53 15.61 -10.64
CA TRP A 286 -7.39 14.15 -10.52
C TRP A 286 -7.56 13.49 -11.89
N PRO A 287 -6.93 12.33 -12.14
CA PRO A 287 -7.22 11.58 -13.35
C PRO A 287 -8.71 11.25 -13.40
N ASN A 288 -9.35 11.51 -14.54
CA ASN A 288 -10.80 11.38 -14.74
C ASN A 288 -11.68 12.28 -13.85
N GLY A 289 -11.10 13.29 -13.19
CA GLY A 289 -11.83 14.27 -12.37
C GLY A 289 -12.37 13.71 -11.05
N LEU A 290 -12.02 12.48 -10.67
CA LEU A 290 -12.52 11.83 -9.47
C LEU A 290 -11.39 11.58 -8.47
N ILE A 291 -11.65 11.90 -7.21
CA ILE A 291 -10.75 11.56 -6.11
C ILE A 291 -10.74 10.03 -5.97
N PRO A 292 -9.55 9.39 -5.92
CA PRO A 292 -9.44 7.95 -5.68
C PRO A 292 -10.17 7.52 -4.42
N VAL A 293 -11.04 6.51 -4.52
CA VAL A 293 -11.72 5.93 -3.36
C VAL A 293 -10.76 5.06 -2.54
N ASP A 294 -10.91 5.10 -1.21
CA ASP A 294 -10.04 4.37 -0.28
C ASP A 294 -10.06 2.85 -0.50
N VAL A 295 -11.26 2.29 -0.61
CA VAL A 295 -11.49 0.86 -0.84
C VAL A 295 -12.15 0.70 -2.21
N PRO A 296 -11.56 -0.10 -3.12
CA PRO A 296 -12.17 -0.35 -4.42
C PRO A 296 -13.51 -1.09 -4.25
N ARG A 297 -14.43 -0.94 -5.21
CA ARG A 297 -15.77 -1.56 -5.16
C ARG A 297 -15.73 -3.07 -4.86
N CYS A 298 -14.75 -3.78 -5.40
CA CYS A 298 -14.60 -5.23 -5.20
C CYS A 298 -13.82 -5.62 -3.94
N GLY A 299 -13.42 -4.67 -3.10
CA GLY A 299 -12.43 -4.87 -2.04
C GLY A 299 -11.02 -5.10 -2.59
N PHE A 300 -9.99 -4.97 -1.74
CA PHE A 300 -8.59 -5.07 -2.20
C PHE A 300 -8.24 -6.44 -2.79
N GLY A 301 -8.85 -7.51 -2.28
CA GLY A 301 -8.70 -8.88 -2.80
C GLY A 301 -9.69 -9.27 -3.90
N GLY A 302 -10.59 -8.37 -4.33
CA GLY A 302 -11.62 -8.69 -5.34
C GLY A 302 -12.77 -9.59 -4.83
N LEU A 303 -12.76 -9.95 -3.55
CA LEU A 303 -13.70 -10.89 -2.91
C LEU A 303 -14.84 -10.20 -2.15
N SER A 304 -15.11 -8.92 -2.39
CA SER A 304 -16.30 -8.30 -1.77
C SER A 304 -17.58 -8.91 -2.36
N SER A 305 -18.65 -8.90 -1.57
CA SER A 305 -19.99 -9.34 -2.00
C SER A 305 -20.52 -8.61 -3.24
N ALA A 306 -20.00 -7.42 -3.56
CA ALA A 306 -20.38 -6.67 -4.76
C ALA A 306 -19.82 -7.25 -6.06
N CYS A 307 -18.77 -8.10 -6.00
CA CYS A 307 -18.09 -8.66 -7.16
C CYS A 307 -18.00 -10.19 -7.13
N ILE A 308 -18.30 -10.84 -5.99
CA ILE A 308 -18.63 -12.25 -5.98
C ILE A 308 -20.02 -12.39 -6.62
N PRO A 309 -20.18 -13.09 -7.76
CA PRO A 309 -21.50 -13.39 -8.28
C PRO A 309 -22.26 -14.19 -7.22
N THR A 310 -23.36 -13.65 -6.70
CA THR A 310 -24.24 -14.26 -5.69
C THR A 310 -25.01 -15.50 -6.20
N ALA A 311 -24.48 -16.20 -7.21
CA ALA A 311 -25.11 -17.34 -7.84
C ALA A 311 -24.09 -18.44 -8.20
N ARG A 312 -23.35 -18.93 -7.21
CA ARG A 312 -23.10 -20.39 -7.19
C ARG A 312 -24.21 -20.99 -6.33
N SER A 313 -25.40 -21.10 -6.93
CA SER A 313 -26.53 -21.76 -6.30
C SER A 313 -26.06 -23.12 -5.78
N TRP A 314 -26.48 -23.49 -4.58
CA TRP A 314 -26.23 -24.80 -3.97
C TRP A 314 -26.50 -25.97 -4.95
N GLU A 315 -27.41 -25.76 -5.91
CA GLU A 315 -27.70 -26.65 -7.04
C GLU A 315 -26.49 -26.98 -7.92
N ALA A 316 -25.57 -26.03 -8.14
CA ALA A 316 -24.36 -26.25 -8.94
C ALA A 316 -23.35 -27.17 -8.23
N ASN A 317 -23.26 -27.09 -6.90
CA ASN A 317 -22.42 -28.00 -6.11
C ASN A 317 -23.02 -29.40 -6.07
N LEU A 318 -24.34 -29.53 -5.95
CA LEU A 318 -25.03 -30.83 -6.05
C LEU A 318 -24.79 -31.52 -7.40
N LYS A 319 -24.83 -30.77 -8.50
CA LYS A 319 -24.60 -31.32 -9.85
C LYS A 319 -23.18 -31.85 -10.06
N MET A 320 -22.18 -31.33 -9.34
CA MET A 320 -20.79 -31.80 -9.43
C MET A 320 -20.48 -32.94 -8.43
N VAL A 321 -21.02 -32.87 -7.21
CA VAL A 321 -20.73 -33.85 -6.15
C VAL A 321 -21.51 -35.16 -6.36
N LEU A 322 -22.78 -35.06 -6.77
CA LEU A 322 -23.64 -36.24 -6.94
C LEU A 322 -23.07 -37.29 -7.92
N PRO A 323 -22.55 -36.95 -9.12
CA PRO A 323 -21.99 -37.95 -10.03
C PRO A 323 -20.69 -38.58 -9.50
N VAL A 324 -19.88 -37.86 -8.74
CA VAL A 324 -18.63 -38.40 -8.18
C VAL A 324 -18.93 -39.41 -7.07
N VAL A 325 -19.92 -39.12 -6.22
CA VAL A 325 -20.34 -40.04 -5.15
C VAL A 325 -21.03 -41.26 -5.73
N THR A 326 -21.87 -41.11 -6.75
CA THR A 326 -22.55 -42.27 -7.37
C THR A 326 -21.59 -43.15 -8.16
N THR A 327 -20.66 -42.57 -8.92
CA THR A 327 -19.65 -43.35 -9.67
C THR A 327 -18.68 -44.10 -8.76
N SER A 328 -18.24 -43.49 -7.67
CA SER A 328 -17.39 -44.17 -6.67
C SER A 328 -18.14 -45.32 -5.97
N ALA A 329 -19.41 -45.11 -5.60
CA ALA A 329 -20.25 -46.16 -5.02
C ALA A 329 -20.49 -47.33 -6.00
N ILE A 330 -20.77 -47.05 -7.27
CA ILE A 330 -20.95 -48.08 -8.31
C ILE A 330 -19.65 -48.85 -8.55
N SER A 331 -18.51 -48.17 -8.59
CA SER A 331 -17.19 -48.81 -8.73
C SER A 331 -16.89 -49.75 -7.55
N LEU A 332 -17.21 -49.34 -6.32
CA LEU A 332 -17.09 -50.18 -5.13
C LEU A 332 -18.01 -51.41 -5.18
N LEU A 333 -19.24 -51.25 -5.67
CA LEU A 333 -20.16 -52.38 -5.84
C LEU A 333 -19.67 -53.37 -6.90
N LEU A 334 -19.17 -52.88 -8.05
CA LEU A 334 -18.64 -53.72 -9.11
C LEU A 334 -17.40 -54.50 -8.67
N THR A 335 -16.49 -53.85 -7.94
CA THR A 335 -15.30 -54.51 -7.37
C THR A 335 -15.68 -55.55 -6.32
N MET A 336 -16.67 -55.29 -5.46
CA MET A 336 -17.19 -56.31 -4.53
C MET A 336 -17.83 -57.50 -5.24
N VAL A 337 -18.64 -57.27 -6.28
CA VAL A 337 -19.26 -58.35 -7.06
C VAL A 337 -18.21 -59.18 -7.77
N TRP A 338 -17.23 -58.52 -8.40
CA TRP A 338 -16.12 -59.19 -9.06
C TRP A 338 -15.30 -60.02 -8.06
N PHE A 339 -14.98 -59.47 -6.88
CA PHE A 339 -14.26 -60.17 -5.82
C PHE A 339 -15.05 -61.38 -5.29
N ARG A 340 -16.37 -61.26 -5.14
CA ARG A 340 -17.23 -62.39 -4.76
C ARG A 340 -17.26 -63.46 -5.85
N GLN A 341 -17.37 -63.07 -7.13
CA GLN A 341 -17.39 -64.01 -8.24
C GLN A 341 -16.05 -64.74 -8.39
N SER A 342 -14.92 -64.03 -8.35
CA SER A 342 -13.60 -64.65 -8.47
C SER A 342 -13.33 -65.62 -7.32
N HIS A 343 -13.68 -65.24 -6.09
CA HIS A 343 -13.50 -66.10 -4.92
C HIS A 343 -14.48 -67.29 -4.90
N CYS A 344 -15.67 -67.15 -5.48
CA CYS A 344 -16.59 -68.28 -5.72
C CYS A 344 -16.08 -69.20 -6.85
N HIS A 345 -15.52 -68.65 -7.93
CA HIS A 345 -14.95 -69.43 -9.04
C HIS A 345 -13.77 -70.28 -8.57
N ASP A 346 -12.88 -69.69 -7.75
CA ASP A 346 -11.76 -70.40 -7.11
C ASP A 346 -12.20 -71.59 -6.25
N LYS A 347 -13.39 -71.49 -5.65
CA LYS A 347 -13.98 -72.55 -4.80
C LYS A 347 -14.57 -73.70 -5.63
N PHE A 348 -14.96 -73.43 -6.88
CA PHE A 348 -15.48 -74.45 -7.81
C PHE A 348 -14.36 -75.13 -8.61
N GLU A 349 -13.34 -74.41 -9.07
CA GLU A 349 -12.21 -75.04 -9.79
C GLU A 349 -11.38 -75.98 -8.90
N LYS A 350 -11.26 -75.69 -7.60
CA LYS A 350 -10.49 -76.53 -6.65
C LYS A 350 -11.20 -77.82 -6.20
N LYS A 351 -12.40 -78.12 -6.71
CA LYS A 351 -13.15 -79.34 -6.35
C LYS A 351 -13.58 -80.20 -7.56
N THR A 352 -13.01 -79.95 -8.74
CA THR A 352 -13.32 -80.73 -9.96
C THR A 352 -12.74 -82.15 -9.97
N TRP A 353 -11.87 -82.49 -9.02
CA TRP A 353 -11.19 -83.79 -8.93
C TRP A 353 -11.52 -84.62 -7.69
N LEU A 354 -12.39 -84.14 -6.79
CA LEU A 354 -12.88 -84.94 -5.66
C LEU A 354 -14.12 -85.73 -6.09
N LEU A 355 -13.89 -86.81 -6.82
CA LEU A 355 -14.88 -87.88 -6.95
C LEU A 355 -14.85 -88.71 -5.65
N ASP A 356 -15.96 -88.70 -4.92
CA ASP A 356 -16.18 -89.63 -3.82
C ASP A 356 -16.33 -91.06 -4.40
N SER A 357 -15.37 -91.93 -4.08
CA SER A 357 -15.26 -93.28 -4.64
C SER A 357 -16.45 -94.19 -4.29
N HIS A 358 -17.30 -93.81 -3.34
CA HIS A 358 -18.50 -94.58 -2.98
C HIS A 358 -19.69 -94.39 -3.94
N HIS A 359 -19.61 -93.48 -4.91
CA HIS A 359 -20.69 -93.22 -5.87
C HIS A 359 -20.38 -93.64 -7.32
N LEU A 360 -19.23 -94.25 -7.59
CA LEU A 360 -18.88 -94.75 -8.93
C LEU A 360 -19.51 -96.12 -9.19
N LYS A 361 -20.78 -96.12 -9.62
CA LYS A 361 -21.40 -97.29 -10.26
C LYS A 361 -21.18 -97.22 -11.76
N PHE A 362 -20.50 -98.21 -12.33
CA PHE A 362 -20.44 -98.41 -13.78
C PHE A 362 -21.79 -98.93 -14.28
N GLY A 363 -22.63 -98.00 -14.75
CA GLY A 363 -23.93 -98.28 -15.35
C GLY A 363 -23.89 -98.07 -16.87
N ARG A 364 -24.29 -99.10 -17.60
CA ARG A 364 -24.40 -99.18 -19.06
C ARG A 364 -25.30 -98.07 -19.62
N SER A 365 -24.92 -97.54 -20.78
CA SER A 365 -25.56 -96.45 -21.52
C SER A 365 -27.05 -96.66 -21.80
N GLU A 366 -27.85 -95.63 -21.55
CA GLU A 366 -29.02 -95.32 -22.37
C GLU A 366 -28.99 -93.85 -22.79
N ILE A 367 -29.03 -93.64 -24.11
CA ILE A 367 -29.07 -92.34 -24.77
C ILE A 367 -30.47 -91.77 -24.59
N ARG A 368 -30.58 -90.58 -23.98
CA ARG A 368 -31.81 -89.77 -24.07
C ARG A 368 -31.46 -88.34 -24.41
N THR A 369 -31.83 -87.96 -25.63
CA THR A 369 -31.73 -86.61 -26.18
C THR A 369 -32.72 -85.68 -25.49
N SER A 370 -32.29 -84.48 -25.10
CA SER A 370 -33.20 -83.38 -24.83
C SER A 370 -32.53 -82.03 -25.09
N SER A 371 -33.16 -81.28 -25.99
CA SER A 371 -32.88 -79.93 -26.45
C SER A 371 -33.08 -78.89 -25.35
N THR A 372 -32.15 -77.93 -25.24
CA THR A 372 -32.40 -76.66 -24.53
C THR A 372 -31.87 -75.49 -25.33
N ARG A 373 -32.80 -74.71 -25.89
CA ARG A 373 -32.62 -73.33 -26.34
C ARG A 373 -32.58 -72.41 -25.12
N THR A 374 -31.63 -71.48 -25.06
CA THR A 374 -31.65 -70.35 -24.12
C THR A 374 -31.75 -69.03 -24.87
N VAL A 375 -32.79 -68.29 -24.53
CA VAL A 375 -33.24 -67.02 -25.08
C VAL A 375 -32.47 -65.89 -24.39
N LEU A 376 -31.75 -65.07 -25.15
CA LEU A 376 -31.14 -63.82 -24.69
C LEU A 376 -32.22 -62.73 -24.61
N THR A 377 -32.48 -62.23 -23.41
CA THR A 377 -33.49 -61.21 -23.12
C THR A 377 -32.98 -59.80 -23.45
N LEU A 378 -33.58 -59.24 -24.51
CA LEU A 378 -33.49 -57.86 -24.94
C LEU A 378 -34.44 -57.01 -24.06
N SER A 379 -33.99 -56.53 -22.89
CA SER A 379 -34.86 -55.74 -21.99
C SER A 379 -34.22 -54.50 -21.36
N LEU A 380 -33.00 -54.13 -21.76
CA LEU A 380 -32.33 -52.93 -21.23
C LEU A 380 -32.27 -51.75 -22.21
N VAL A 381 -32.68 -51.93 -23.48
CA VAL A 381 -32.62 -50.87 -24.51
C VAL A 381 -33.93 -50.07 -24.62
N ILE A 382 -35.04 -50.54 -24.03
CA ILE A 382 -36.35 -49.88 -24.15
C ILE A 382 -36.62 -48.87 -23.02
N MET A 383 -35.91 -48.94 -21.89
CA MET A 383 -36.12 -48.02 -20.76
C MET A 383 -35.41 -46.67 -20.88
N LEU A 384 -34.42 -46.51 -21.76
CA LEU A 384 -33.68 -45.24 -21.93
C LEU A 384 -34.21 -44.33 -23.05
N LYS A 385 -35.30 -44.70 -23.74
CA LYS A 385 -35.88 -43.89 -24.83
C LYS A 385 -37.15 -43.11 -24.43
N ARG A 386 -37.50 -43.05 -23.13
CA ARG A 386 -38.77 -42.47 -22.64
C ARG A 386 -38.66 -41.18 -21.82
N GLU A 387 -37.48 -40.54 -21.73
CA GLU A 387 -37.31 -39.29 -20.95
C GLU A 387 -36.88 -38.04 -21.73
N TYR A 388 -36.80 -38.08 -23.06
CA TYR A 388 -36.60 -36.88 -23.87
C TYR A 388 -37.68 -36.75 -24.95
N ASN A 389 -38.79 -36.10 -24.60
CA ASN A 389 -39.67 -35.45 -25.57
C ASN A 389 -40.20 -34.14 -25.00
N PHE A 390 -39.55 -33.05 -25.42
CA PHE A 390 -40.00 -31.68 -25.28
C PHE A 390 -41.22 -31.46 -26.20
N LYS A 391 -42.32 -30.91 -25.67
CA LYS A 391 -43.40 -30.30 -26.45
C LYS A 391 -43.52 -28.82 -26.04
N ARG A 392 -43.23 -27.92 -26.97
CA ARG A 392 -43.77 -26.55 -27.00
C ARG A 392 -44.82 -26.49 -28.12
N PRO A 393 -45.91 -25.75 -27.98
CA PRO A 393 -46.50 -25.05 -29.12
C PRO A 393 -45.65 -23.83 -29.51
#